data_AF-A0A359CEE1-F1
#
_entry.id   AF-A0A359CEE1-F1
#
_cell.length_a   1.000
_cell.length_b   1.000
_cell.length_c   1.000
_cell.angle_alpha   90.00
_cell.angle_beta   90.00
_cell.angle_gamma   90.00
#
_symmetry.space_group_name_H-M   'P 1'
#
loop_
_entity.id
_entity.type
_entity.pdbx_description
1 polymer ?
#
loop_
_entity_poly.entity_id
_entity_poly.type
_entity_poly.pdbx_seq_one_letter_code
_entity_poly.pdbx_strand_id
1 'polypeptide(L)'
;MNKIVKINPIFKGRDFLRNDNLYFVLSPFKNPYNIIFSDHIKPTIEQIPNAICLRADNIYGNKPIIEDIWKSINEASIIIAELTERNPNVFYEVGMAHTIGKEVILITQSMDDVPFDLKHLRCIVYEYTPRGSKLLEQNLMNTIQQIK
;
A
#
# COMPACT_ATOMS: atom_id res chain seq x y z
N MET A 1 -13.23 39.28 2.92
CA MET A 1 -13.47 38.65 4.24
C MET A 1 -12.96 37.21 4.16
N ASN A 2 -11.98 36.85 4.99
CA ASN A 2 -11.49 35.47 5.04
C ASN A 2 -12.46 34.63 5.88
N LYS A 3 -12.76 33.40 5.44
CA LYS A 3 -13.59 32.45 6.16
C LYS A 3 -12.74 31.25 6.59
N ILE A 4 -13.04 30.70 7.77
CA ILE A 4 -12.46 29.43 8.21
C ILE A 4 -12.92 28.33 7.25
N VAL A 5 -11.96 27.58 6.69
CA VAL A 5 -12.26 26.36 5.93
C VAL A 5 -12.48 25.23 6.93
N LYS A 6 -13.73 24.75 7.06
CA LYS A 6 -14.02 23.52 7.80
C LYS A 6 -13.68 22.34 6.90
N ILE A 7 -12.74 21.51 7.33
CA ILE A 7 -12.36 20.30 6.59
C ILE A 7 -13.52 19.30 6.68
N ASN A 8 -14.04 18.87 5.52
CA ASN A 8 -15.13 17.90 5.43
C ASN A 8 -14.83 16.89 4.32
N PRO A 9 -14.02 15.86 4.60
CA PRO A 9 -13.64 14.88 3.58
C PRO A 9 -14.82 13.99 3.20
N ILE A 10 -14.76 13.40 2.00
CA ILE A 10 -15.82 12.50 1.49
C ILE A 10 -16.02 11.24 2.33
N PHE A 11 -14.97 10.82 3.06
CA PHE A 11 -15.00 9.65 3.93
C PHE A 11 -15.90 9.91 5.13
N LYS A 12 -16.56 8.88 5.67
CA LYS A 12 -17.43 9.02 6.85
C LYS A 12 -16.75 8.58 8.14
N GLY A 13 -15.90 7.55 8.09
CA GLY A 13 -15.14 7.10 9.26
C GLY A 13 -14.12 8.14 9.73
N ARG A 14 -13.94 8.28 11.04
CA ARG A 14 -13.11 9.32 11.67
C ARG A 14 -12.15 8.74 12.72
N ASP A 15 -12.69 7.93 13.62
CA ASP A 15 -11.94 7.36 14.73
C ASP A 15 -11.67 5.88 14.44
N PHE A 16 -10.40 5.56 14.19
CA PHE A 16 -9.95 4.20 13.91
C PHE A 16 -8.89 3.77 14.91
N LEU A 17 -8.92 2.50 15.28
CA LEU A 17 -7.85 1.90 16.08
C LEU A 17 -6.81 1.31 15.13
N ARG A 18 -5.59 1.83 15.19
CA ARG A 18 -4.46 1.24 14.47
C ARG A 18 -4.19 -0.16 15.03
N ASN A 19 -4.04 -1.13 14.14
CA ASN A 19 -3.55 -2.46 14.46
C ASN A 19 -2.08 -2.56 14.01
N ASP A 20 -1.16 -2.67 14.98
CA ASP A 20 0.29 -2.70 14.70
C ASP A 20 0.76 -3.92 13.90
N ASN A 21 -0.08 -4.95 13.83
CA ASN A 21 0.17 -6.15 13.06
C ASN A 21 -0.47 -6.12 11.67
N LEU A 22 -1.29 -5.11 11.35
CA LEU A 22 -1.99 -5.03 10.06
C LEU A 22 -1.14 -4.30 9.02
N TYR A 23 -0.84 -5.00 7.93
CA TYR A 23 -0.21 -4.46 6.73
C TYR A 23 -1.26 -4.43 5.62
N PHE A 24 -1.31 -3.33 4.88
CA PHE A 24 -2.27 -3.17 3.80
C PHE A 24 -1.59 -2.90 2.46
N VAL A 25 -1.91 -3.72 1.47
CA VAL A 25 -1.33 -3.66 0.12
C VAL A 25 -2.28 -2.94 -0.82
N LEU A 26 -1.80 -1.88 -1.44
CA LEU A 26 -2.44 -1.15 -2.54
C LEU A 26 -1.82 -1.66 -3.84
N SER A 27 -2.60 -2.32 -4.68
CA SER A 27 -2.10 -2.86 -5.95
C SER A 27 -3.21 -3.00 -7.00
N PRO A 28 -2.87 -2.96 -8.30
CA PRO A 28 -3.84 -3.27 -9.35
C PRO A 28 -4.45 -4.68 -9.21
N PHE A 29 -5.77 -4.81 -9.41
CA PHE A 29 -6.47 -6.11 -9.40
C PHE A 29 -6.42 -6.80 -10.77
N LYS A 30 -5.21 -7.08 -11.24
CA LYS A 30 -4.99 -7.81 -12.50
C LYS A 30 -3.69 -8.60 -12.44
N ASN A 31 -3.55 -9.58 -13.32
CA ASN A 31 -2.26 -10.24 -13.50
C ASN A 31 -1.26 -9.28 -14.18
N PRO A 32 0.04 -9.35 -13.82
CA PRO A 32 0.64 -10.30 -12.88
C PRO A 32 0.51 -9.90 -11.39
N TYR A 33 0.00 -8.71 -11.06
CA TYR A 33 -0.01 -8.15 -9.70
C TYR A 33 -0.83 -8.96 -8.68
N ASN A 34 -1.85 -9.69 -9.12
CA ASN A 34 -2.54 -10.67 -8.27
C ASN A 34 -1.60 -11.78 -7.79
N ILE A 35 -0.79 -12.32 -8.70
CA ILE A 35 0.18 -13.38 -8.42
C ILE A 35 1.33 -12.82 -7.57
N ILE A 36 1.82 -11.63 -7.90
CA ILE A 36 2.88 -10.98 -7.12
C ILE A 36 2.44 -10.74 -5.68
N PHE A 37 1.19 -10.31 -5.48
CA PHE A 37 0.61 -10.19 -4.14
C PHE A 37 0.52 -11.54 -3.43
N SER A 38 -0.11 -12.55 -4.05
CA SER A 38 -0.39 -13.84 -3.40
C SER A 38 0.85 -14.67 -3.12
N ASP A 39 1.83 -14.65 -4.02
CA ASP A 39 2.95 -15.59 -4.01
C ASP A 39 4.22 -14.97 -3.40
N HIS A 40 4.34 -13.64 -3.39
CA HIS A 40 5.54 -12.94 -2.93
C HIS A 40 5.25 -11.97 -1.78
N ILE A 41 4.40 -10.96 -1.98
CA ILE A 41 4.23 -9.88 -0.98
C ILE A 41 3.57 -10.41 0.31
N LYS A 42 2.41 -11.07 0.19
CA LYS A 42 1.67 -11.58 1.34
C LYS A 42 2.48 -12.62 2.14
N PRO A 43 3.06 -13.67 1.53
CA PRO A 43 3.87 -14.64 2.26
C PRO A 43 5.12 -14.04 2.89
N THR A 44 5.69 -12.98 2.31
CA THR A 44 6.82 -12.26 2.92
C THR A 44 6.40 -11.56 4.20
N ILE A 45 5.29 -10.82 4.16
CA ILE A 45 4.78 -10.09 5.32
C ILE A 45 4.34 -11.06 6.43
N GLU A 46 3.66 -12.15 6.07
CA GLU A 46 3.13 -13.14 7.02
C GLU A 46 4.20 -14.05 7.66
N GLN A 47 5.47 -13.91 7.26
CA GLN A 47 6.60 -14.48 8.04
C GLN A 47 6.83 -13.74 9.36
N ILE A 48 6.36 -12.49 9.47
CA ILE A 48 6.49 -11.70 10.70
C ILE A 48 5.46 -12.21 11.72
N PRO A 49 5.85 -12.50 12.98
CA PRO A 49 4.93 -12.99 13.98
C PRO A 49 3.69 -12.10 14.13
N ASN A 50 2.51 -12.73 14.09
CA ASN A 50 1.19 -12.09 14.20
C ASN A 50 0.81 -11.13 13.06
N ALA A 51 1.65 -10.93 12.05
CA ALA A 51 1.35 -10.02 10.95
C ALA A 51 0.14 -10.51 10.14
N ILE A 52 -0.73 -9.56 9.81
CA ILE A 52 -1.91 -9.76 8.97
C ILE A 52 -1.67 -8.94 7.71
N CYS A 53 -1.67 -9.58 6.54
CA CYS A 53 -1.52 -8.89 5.26
C CYS A 53 -2.86 -8.87 4.51
N LEU A 54 -3.45 -7.68 4.37
CA LEU A 54 -4.68 -7.47 3.63
C LEU A 54 -4.43 -6.74 2.31
N ARG A 55 -5.28 -7.02 1.34
CA ARG A 55 -5.46 -6.26 0.11
C ARG A 55 -6.95 -6.03 -0.08
N ALA A 56 -7.32 -4.92 -0.69
CA ALA A 56 -8.71 -4.48 -0.74
C ALA A 56 -9.68 -5.45 -1.45
N ASP A 57 -9.20 -6.35 -2.31
CA ASP A 57 -10.03 -7.41 -2.91
C ASP A 57 -10.41 -8.53 -1.92
N ASN A 58 -9.72 -8.66 -0.78
CA ASN A 58 -10.09 -9.58 0.30
C ASN A 58 -11.24 -9.06 1.18
N ILE A 59 -11.76 -7.86 0.89
CA ILE A 59 -12.88 -7.25 1.61
C ILE A 59 -14.17 -7.59 0.85
N TYR A 60 -15.03 -8.42 1.45
CA TYR A 60 -16.21 -9.02 0.82
C TYR A 60 -17.06 -8.05 -0.04
N GLY A 61 -17.13 -8.31 -1.35
CA GLY A 61 -17.99 -7.60 -2.32
C GLY A 61 -17.36 -7.54 -3.72
N ASN A 62 -18.14 -7.40 -4.79
CA ASN A 62 -17.66 -7.36 -6.19
C ASN A 62 -16.79 -6.13 -6.57
N LYS A 63 -16.36 -5.33 -5.59
CA LYS A 63 -15.34 -4.27 -5.61
C LYS A 63 -15.27 -3.66 -4.20
N PRO A 64 -14.09 -3.36 -3.64
CA PRO A 64 -14.01 -2.63 -2.38
C PRO A 64 -14.61 -1.23 -2.53
N ILE A 65 -15.43 -0.82 -1.55
CA ILE A 65 -15.95 0.54 -1.50
C ILE A 65 -14.83 1.44 -0.97
N ILE A 66 -14.76 2.69 -1.43
CA ILE A 66 -13.69 3.62 -1.00
C ILE A 66 -13.67 3.85 0.53
N GLU A 67 -14.79 3.66 1.22
CA GLU A 67 -14.87 3.68 2.69
C GLU A 67 -14.15 2.49 3.34
N ASP A 68 -14.19 1.32 2.71
CA ASP A 68 -13.48 0.15 3.22
C ASP A 68 -11.97 0.32 3.05
N ILE A 69 -11.55 0.87 1.90
CA ILE A 69 -10.15 1.22 1.65
C ILE A 69 -9.68 2.29 2.63
N TRP A 70 -10.50 3.31 2.87
CA TRP A 70 -10.24 4.33 3.87
C TRP A 70 -10.06 3.72 5.26
N LYS A 71 -10.96 2.82 5.67
CA LYS A 71 -10.84 2.10 6.93
C LYS A 71 -9.54 1.30 7.00
N SER A 72 -9.23 0.50 5.99
CA SER A 72 -8.01 -0.33 5.96
C SER A 72 -6.73 0.51 5.99
N ILE A 73 -6.69 1.65 5.28
CA ILE A 73 -5.57 2.60 5.35
C ILE A 73 -5.40 3.12 6.79
N ASN A 74 -6.50 3.49 7.45
CA ASN A 74 -6.45 4.04 8.81
C ASN A 74 -6.10 2.98 9.87
N GLU A 75 -6.54 1.74 9.71
CA GLU A 75 -6.25 0.66 10.66
C GLU A 75 -4.86 0.05 10.46
N ALA A 76 -4.30 0.10 9.26
CA ALA A 76 -2.99 -0.48 8.97
C ALA A 76 -1.83 0.28 9.64
N SER A 77 -0.82 -0.47 10.05
CA SER A 77 0.44 0.04 10.59
C SER A 77 1.40 0.45 9.49
N ILE A 78 1.50 -0.34 8.42
CA ILE A 78 2.33 -0.10 7.24
C ILE A 78 1.49 -0.34 5.98
N ILE A 79 1.64 0.56 5.01
CA ILE A 79 1.07 0.42 3.66
C ILE A 79 2.16 -0.02 2.70
N ILE A 80 1.86 -0.92 1.77
CA ILE A 80 2.72 -1.29 0.65
C ILE A 80 2.01 -0.90 -0.63
N ALA A 81 2.63 -0.11 -1.51
CA ALA A 81 1.99 0.38 -2.72
C ALA A 81 2.74 -0.02 -3.99
N GLU A 82 2.06 -0.75 -4.88
CA GLU A 82 2.55 -1.17 -6.19
C GLU A 82 2.27 -0.10 -7.25
N LEU A 83 3.32 0.62 -7.64
CA LEU A 83 3.22 1.79 -8.53
C LEU A 83 3.42 1.46 -10.02
N THR A 84 3.75 0.21 -10.37
CA THR A 84 3.98 -0.21 -11.76
C THR A 84 2.78 0.09 -12.65
N GLU A 85 3.03 0.50 -13.90
CA GLU A 85 2.04 0.91 -14.89
C GLU A 85 1.19 2.13 -14.49
N ARG A 86 1.60 2.90 -13.48
CA ARG A 86 0.97 4.18 -13.13
C ARG A 86 -0.52 4.06 -12.81
N ASN A 87 -0.92 3.04 -12.04
CA ASN A 87 -2.33 2.82 -11.74
C ASN A 87 -2.94 4.03 -10.97
N PRO A 88 -3.98 4.70 -11.52
CA PRO A 88 -4.51 5.92 -10.92
C PRO A 88 -5.18 5.69 -9.57
N ASN A 89 -5.77 4.50 -9.34
CA ASN A 89 -6.41 4.18 -8.07
C ASN A 89 -5.34 4.01 -6.97
N VAL A 90 -4.24 3.31 -7.26
CA VAL A 90 -3.15 3.16 -6.29
C VAL A 90 -2.57 4.51 -5.92
N PHE A 91 -2.37 5.42 -6.87
CA PHE A 91 -1.89 6.77 -6.54
C PHE A 91 -2.89 7.57 -5.71
N TYR A 92 -4.18 7.44 -5.98
CA TYR A 92 -5.23 8.08 -5.17
C TYR A 92 -5.15 7.59 -3.71
N GLU A 93 -5.01 6.28 -3.51
CA GLU A 93 -4.90 5.64 -2.20
C GLU A 93 -3.59 5.98 -1.48
N VAL A 94 -2.46 6.07 -2.19
CA VAL A 94 -1.18 6.57 -1.65
C VAL A 94 -1.33 8.03 -1.20
N GLY A 95 -1.99 8.86 -1.99
CA GLY A 95 -2.28 10.25 -1.60
C GLY A 95 -3.12 10.33 -0.32
N MET A 96 -4.12 9.46 -0.17
CA MET A 96 -4.90 9.35 1.08
C MET A 96 -4.01 8.94 2.26
N ALA A 97 -3.17 7.92 2.09
CA ALA A 97 -2.26 7.43 3.13
C ALA A 97 -1.26 8.51 3.58
N HIS A 98 -0.64 9.23 2.64
CA HIS A 98 0.27 10.33 2.94
C HIS A 98 -0.44 11.50 3.63
N THR A 99 -1.68 11.80 3.25
CA THR A 99 -2.47 12.89 3.85
C THR A 99 -2.65 12.72 5.36
N ILE A 100 -2.76 11.48 5.84
CA ILE A 100 -2.90 11.18 7.27
C ILE A 100 -1.59 10.70 7.92
N GLY A 101 -0.45 10.80 7.22
CA GLY A 101 0.87 10.48 7.76
C GLY A 101 1.13 8.99 7.98
N LYS A 102 0.55 8.11 7.14
CA LYS A 102 0.88 6.68 7.17
C LYS A 102 2.27 6.41 6.60
N GLU A 103 2.91 5.39 7.13
CA GLU A 103 4.13 4.83 6.58
C GLU A 103 3.81 4.02 5.32
N VAL A 104 4.41 4.39 4.19
CA VAL A 104 4.14 3.78 2.88
C VAL A 104 5.44 3.29 2.26
N ILE A 105 5.55 1.97 2.09
CA ILE A 105 6.63 1.34 1.32
C ILE A 105 6.19 1.31 -0.15
N LEU A 106 6.92 2.05 -1.00
CA LEU A 106 6.67 2.07 -2.44
C LEU A 106 7.44 0.95 -3.13
N ILE A 107 6.76 0.19 -3.98
CA ILE A 107 7.37 -0.82 -4.84
C ILE A 107 7.02 -0.53 -6.32
N THR A 108 7.93 -0.86 -7.23
CA THR A 108 7.71 -0.66 -8.66
C THR A 108 8.63 -1.53 -9.51
N GLN A 109 8.24 -1.85 -10.74
CA GLN A 109 9.12 -2.48 -11.72
C GLN A 109 9.94 -1.48 -12.54
N SER A 110 9.57 -0.19 -12.51
CA SER A 110 10.32 0.86 -13.19
C SER A 110 10.16 2.21 -12.50
N MET A 111 11.27 2.91 -12.29
CA MET A 111 11.24 4.29 -11.77
C MET A 111 10.57 5.28 -12.74
N ASP A 112 10.33 4.89 -13.99
CA ASP A 112 9.54 5.69 -14.92
C ASP A 112 8.04 5.67 -14.59
N ASP A 113 7.57 4.68 -13.84
CA ASP A 113 6.19 4.63 -13.38
C ASP A 113 5.95 5.47 -12.12
N VAL A 114 7.01 5.91 -11.46
CA VAL A 114 6.91 6.73 -10.24
C VAL A 114 6.74 8.21 -10.63
N PRO A 115 5.65 8.89 -10.21
CA PRO A 115 5.45 10.32 -10.43
C PRO A 115 6.57 11.14 -9.81
N PHE A 116 6.89 12.30 -10.40
CA PHE A 116 7.97 13.17 -9.93
C PHE A 116 7.88 13.48 -8.42
N ASP A 117 6.67 13.75 -7.92
CA ASP A 117 6.42 14.04 -6.51
C ASP A 117 6.73 12.86 -5.57
N LEU A 118 6.81 11.63 -6.07
CA LEU A 118 7.16 10.45 -5.28
C LEU A 118 8.61 9.98 -5.50
N LYS A 119 9.31 10.47 -6.51
CA LYS A 119 10.68 10.01 -6.87
C LYS A 119 11.74 10.31 -5.81
N HIS A 120 11.48 11.27 -4.91
CA HIS A 120 12.38 11.58 -3.80
C HIS A 120 12.24 10.60 -2.63
N LEU A 121 11.17 9.79 -2.61
CA LEU A 121 10.96 8.74 -1.63
C LEU A 121 11.72 7.48 -2.05
N ARG A 122 12.06 6.65 -1.06
CA ARG A 122 12.70 5.36 -1.33
C ARG A 122 11.67 4.40 -1.95
N CYS A 123 11.98 3.90 -3.15
CA CYS A 123 11.21 2.86 -3.82
C CYS A 123 12.01 1.56 -3.90
N ILE A 124 11.36 0.43 -3.63
CA ILE A 124 11.91 -0.89 -3.95
C ILE A 124 11.64 -1.14 -5.43
N VAL A 125 12.70 -1.09 -6.24
CA VAL A 125 12.64 -1.44 -7.65
C VAL A 125 12.88 -2.94 -7.80
N TYR A 126 12.02 -3.64 -8.54
CA TYR A 126 12.13 -5.08 -8.73
C TYR A 126 11.81 -5.51 -10.17
N GLU A 127 12.07 -6.77 -10.50
CA GLU A 127 11.66 -7.37 -11.77
C GLU A 127 10.78 -8.59 -11.49
N TYR A 128 9.75 -8.81 -12.29
CA TYR A 128 8.93 -10.03 -12.18
C TYR A 128 9.58 -11.21 -12.92
N THR A 129 10.70 -11.66 -12.37
CA THR A 129 11.44 -12.88 -12.74
C THR A 129 11.68 -13.71 -11.49
N PRO A 130 12.01 -15.02 -11.56
CA PRO A 130 12.26 -15.81 -10.36
C PRO A 130 13.31 -15.19 -9.43
N ARG A 131 14.39 -14.62 -9.98
CA ARG A 131 15.42 -13.93 -9.20
C ARG A 131 14.94 -12.55 -8.70
N GLY A 132 14.27 -11.78 -9.55
CA GLY A 132 13.77 -10.45 -9.20
C GLY A 132 12.70 -10.50 -8.11
N SER A 133 11.79 -11.47 -8.16
CA SER A 133 10.80 -11.71 -7.11
C SER A 133 11.46 -12.07 -5.77
N LYS A 134 12.52 -12.89 -5.77
CA LYS A 134 13.28 -13.17 -4.53
C LYS A 134 13.97 -11.93 -3.95
N LEU A 135 14.46 -11.04 -4.81
CA LEU A 135 15.00 -9.76 -4.37
C LEU A 135 13.91 -8.83 -3.81
N LEU A 136 12.72 -8.83 -4.41
CA LEU A 136 11.56 -8.10 -3.86
C LEU A 136 11.23 -8.58 -2.45
N GLU A 137 11.09 -9.90 -2.24
CA GLU A 137 10.81 -10.50 -0.92
C GLU A 137 11.85 -10.05 0.13
N GLN A 138 13.15 -10.16 -0.20
CA GLN A 138 14.24 -9.76 0.70
C GLN A 138 14.24 -8.26 1.02
N ASN A 139 14.13 -7.42 -0.01
CA ASN A 139 14.16 -5.98 0.16
C ASN A 139 12.93 -5.47 0.91
N LEU A 140 11.77 -6.08 0.69
CA LEU A 140 10.54 -5.77 1.42
C LEU A 140 10.71 -6.11 2.91
N MET A 141 11.17 -7.32 3.23
CA MET A 141 11.42 -7.72 4.62
C MET A 141 12.43 -6.79 5.31
N ASN A 142 13.55 -6.50 4.66
CA ASN A 142 14.58 -5.59 5.20
C ASN A 142 14.03 -4.18 5.44
N THR A 143 13.18 -3.67 4.54
CA THR A 143 12.58 -2.34 4.69
C THR A 143 11.59 -2.32 5.87
N ILE A 144 10.76 -3.35 6.02
CA ILE A 144 9.84 -3.46 7.16
C ILE A 144 10.60 -3.50 8.49
N GLN A 145 11.72 -4.22 8.55
CA GLN A 145 12.56 -4.30 9.75
C GLN A 145 13.29 -3.00 10.10
N GLN A 146 13.45 -2.07 9.16
CA GLN A 146 14.07 -0.76 9.42
C GLN A 146 13.08 0.29 9.93
N ILE A 147 11.79 0.09 9.67
CA ILE A 147 10.71 0.98 10.09
C ILE A 147 10.29 0.70 11.54
N LYS A 148 10.36 -0.57 11.95
CA LYS A 148 10.05 -1.04 13.31
C LYS A 148 11.27 -0.97 14.22
#